data_AF-A0A1Y3P2F6-F1
#
_entry.id   AF-A0A1Y3P2F6-F1
#
_cell.length_a   1.000
_cell.length_b   1.000
_cell.length_c   1.000
_cell.angle_alpha   90.00
_cell.angle_beta   90.00
_cell.angle_gamma   90.00
#
_symmetry.space_group_name_H-M   'P 1'
#
loop_
_entity.id
_entity.type
_entity.pdbx_description
1 polymer ?
#
loop_
_entity_poly.entity_id
_entity_poly.type
_entity_poly.pdbx_seq_one_letter_code
_entity_poly.pdbx_strand_id
1 'polypeptide(L)'
;MSTPTHQVVRPAGAGHETLYVLALCLVILLVAGTVIGWHGESQDVQSVAAHELDARRDLTASEQGIYADLRVTLDEIRLLAPEQATPVTPQQLSDEGLAPFVEDASSVSRGGHGWQMVDKSYVGLSQDPAVAGSFLLRIGAVDDAQADIWINRSPSLSNGITDISDKALIASGWKQVVAQFDAGVTRQHKH
;
A
#
# COMPACT_ATOMS: atom_id res chain seq x y z
N MET A 1 -66.01 29.66 -50.16
CA MET A 1 -64.55 29.93 -50.20
C MET A 1 -64.15 30.32 -48.80
N SER A 2 -63.50 29.42 -48.07
CA SER A 2 -63.07 29.68 -46.68
C SER A 2 -61.61 30.13 -46.71
N THR A 3 -61.34 31.34 -46.24
CA THR A 3 -59.99 31.91 -46.19
C THR A 3 -59.19 31.23 -45.09
N PRO A 4 -57.98 30.68 -45.35
CA PRO A 4 -57.18 30.05 -44.31
C PRO A 4 -56.65 31.11 -43.34
N THR A 5 -56.93 30.94 -42.05
CA THR A 5 -56.37 31.77 -40.98
C THR A 5 -54.98 31.27 -40.62
N HIS A 6 -53.96 32.03 -40.99
CA HIS A 6 -52.56 31.74 -40.64
C HIS A 6 -52.27 32.21 -39.22
N GLN A 7 -52.14 31.27 -38.28
CA GLN A 7 -51.78 31.56 -36.88
C GLN A 7 -50.28 31.33 -36.69
N VAL A 8 -49.54 32.41 -36.43
CA VAL A 8 -48.11 32.34 -36.10
C VAL A 8 -47.96 32.08 -34.60
N VAL A 9 -47.51 30.89 -34.24
CA VAL A 9 -47.18 30.52 -32.84
C VAL A 9 -45.77 31.00 -32.55
N ARG A 10 -45.59 31.88 -31.56
CA ARG A 10 -44.24 32.29 -31.12
C ARG A 10 -43.54 31.09 -30.47
N PRO A 11 -42.25 30.83 -30.79
CA PRO A 11 -41.52 29.74 -30.16
C PRO A 11 -41.49 29.95 -28.64
N ALA A 12 -41.81 28.91 -27.87
CA ALA A 12 -41.65 28.92 -26.43
C ALA A 12 -40.17 29.21 -26.11
N GLY A 13 -39.92 30.29 -25.37
CA GLY A 13 -38.58 30.82 -25.14
C GLY A 13 -37.74 29.93 -24.20
N ALA A 14 -37.22 28.82 -24.70
CA ALA A 14 -36.36 27.86 -23.98
C ALA A 14 -34.96 28.43 -23.61
N GLY A 15 -34.65 29.67 -24.01
CA GLY A 15 -33.37 30.32 -23.72
C GLY A 15 -33.16 30.62 -22.24
N HIS A 16 -34.23 30.99 -21.52
CA HIS A 16 -34.13 31.32 -20.09
C HIS A 16 -33.92 30.07 -19.23
N GLU A 17 -34.62 28.97 -19.54
CA GLU A 17 -34.47 27.69 -18.84
C GLU A 17 -33.06 27.13 -19.00
N THR A 18 -32.54 27.16 -20.23
CA THR A 18 -31.15 26.74 -20.52
C THR A 18 -30.13 27.63 -19.79
N LEU A 19 -30.39 28.94 -19.71
CA LEU A 19 -29.54 29.89 -18.99
C LEU A 19 -29.54 29.61 -17.48
N TYR A 20 -30.69 29.30 -16.88
CA TYR A 20 -30.77 28.95 -15.46
C TYR A 20 -30.04 27.66 -15.14
N VAL A 21 -30.14 26.64 -16.01
CA VAL A 21 -29.40 25.38 -15.85
C VAL A 21 -27.90 25.62 -15.94
N LEU A 22 -27.45 26.39 -16.93
CA LEU A 22 -26.03 26.72 -17.09
C LEU A 22 -25.49 27.51 -15.88
N ALA A 23 -26.25 28.49 -15.39
CA ALA A 23 -25.90 29.26 -14.20
C ALA A 23 -25.80 28.35 -12.96
N LEU A 24 -26.74 27.42 -12.77
CA LEU A 24 -26.72 26.46 -11.67
C LEU A 24 -25.48 25.56 -11.75
N CYS A 25 -25.14 25.03 -12.93
CA CYS A 25 -23.93 24.24 -13.13
C CYS A 25 -22.66 25.02 -12.76
N LEU A 26 -22.58 26.30 -13.16
CA LEU A 26 -21.44 27.16 -12.83
C LEU A 26 -21.31 27.39 -11.32
N VAL A 27 -22.43 27.60 -10.62
CA VAL A 27 -22.44 27.71 -9.16
C VAL A 27 -21.96 26.42 -8.50
N ILE A 28 -22.43 25.26 -8.95
CA ILE A 28 -21.97 23.96 -8.43
C ILE A 28 -20.46 23.80 -8.62
N LEU A 29 -19.94 24.10 -9.81
CA LEU A 29 -18.50 24.00 -10.09
C LEU A 29 -17.66 24.95 -9.23
N LEU A 30 -18.13 26.19 -9.01
CA LEU A 30 -17.46 27.15 -8.15
C LEU A 30 -17.46 26.70 -6.68
N VAL A 31 -18.59 26.19 -6.19
CA VAL A 31 -18.68 25.67 -4.82
C VAL A 31 -17.78 24.44 -4.67
N ALA A 32 -17.84 23.49 -5.60
CA ALA A 32 -16.97 22.31 -5.58
C ALA A 32 -15.49 22.71 -5.64
N GLY A 33 -15.10 23.62 -6.54
CA GLY A 33 -13.73 24.13 -6.64
C GLY A 33 -13.26 24.84 -5.36
N THR A 34 -14.13 25.63 -4.73
CA THR A 34 -13.84 26.30 -3.46
C THR A 34 -13.68 25.30 -2.33
N VAL A 35 -14.57 24.30 -2.25
CA VAL A 35 -14.50 23.21 -1.27
C VAL A 35 -13.22 22.41 -1.45
N ILE A 36 -12.85 22.06 -2.69
CA ILE A 36 -11.60 21.36 -3.01
C ILE A 36 -10.39 22.22 -2.66
N GLY A 37 -10.44 23.53 -2.91
CA GLY A 37 -9.36 24.45 -2.52
C GLY A 37 -9.21 24.60 -1.01
N TRP A 38 -10.32 24.59 -0.25
CA TRP A 38 -10.29 24.64 1.22
C TRP A 38 -9.99 23.30 1.88
N HIS A 39 -10.42 22.18 1.28
CA HIS A 39 -10.11 20.81 1.71
C HIS A 39 -8.85 20.26 1.03
N GLY A 40 -8.12 21.11 0.30
CA GLY A 40 -6.73 20.88 0.02
C GLY A 40 -5.98 21.01 1.33
N GLU A 41 -6.19 20.05 2.23
CA GLU A 41 -5.29 19.74 3.33
C GLU A 41 -3.92 19.76 2.66
N SER A 42 -3.11 20.76 3.01
CA SER A 42 -1.69 20.67 2.68
C SER A 42 -1.30 19.31 3.21
N GLN A 43 -0.99 18.38 2.32
CA GLN A 43 -0.40 17.11 2.71
C GLN A 43 0.82 17.56 3.49
N ASP A 44 0.68 17.60 4.82
CA ASP A 44 1.80 17.65 5.71
C ASP A 44 2.44 16.32 5.40
N VAL A 45 3.38 16.36 4.46
CA VAL A 45 4.28 15.27 4.15
C VAL A 45 5.01 15.12 5.47
N GLN A 46 4.40 14.37 6.41
CA GLN A 46 5.11 13.79 7.52
C GLN A 46 6.27 13.09 6.85
N SER A 47 7.43 13.73 6.93
CA SER A 47 8.60 13.28 6.23
C SER A 47 8.89 11.91 6.82
N VAL A 48 8.47 10.87 6.11
CA VAL A 48 8.96 9.52 6.27
C VAL A 48 10.46 9.66 6.48
N ALA A 49 10.98 9.17 7.61
CA ALA A 49 12.38 9.37 7.92
C ALA A 49 13.21 8.83 6.74
N ALA A 50 14.41 9.35 6.47
CA ALA A 50 15.15 8.96 5.25
C ALA A 50 15.40 7.43 5.10
N HIS A 51 15.24 6.68 6.20
CA HIS A 51 15.35 5.23 6.30
C HIS A 51 14.00 4.49 6.22
N GLU A 52 12.89 5.19 6.06
CA GLU A 52 11.55 4.61 5.95
C GLU A 52 11.04 4.77 4.51
N LEU A 53 10.05 3.96 4.14
CA LEU A 53 9.28 4.04 2.89
C LEU A 53 7.80 3.86 3.21
N ASP A 54 6.94 4.67 2.61
CA ASP A 54 5.50 4.50 2.72
C ASP A 54 5.05 3.31 1.86
N ALA A 55 4.39 2.34 2.49
CA ALA A 55 3.93 1.11 1.83
C ALA A 55 3.01 1.37 0.62
N ARG A 56 2.23 2.46 0.62
CA ARG A 56 1.28 2.78 -0.46
C ARG A 56 1.91 3.60 -1.58
N ARG A 57 2.84 4.50 -1.23
CA ARG A 57 3.36 5.51 -2.18
C ARG A 57 4.72 5.12 -2.76
N ASP A 58 5.58 4.48 -1.97
CA ASP A 58 6.99 4.31 -2.31
C ASP A 58 7.33 2.90 -2.81
N LEU A 59 6.41 1.94 -2.71
CA LEU A 59 6.55 0.58 -3.22
C LEU A 59 5.94 0.42 -4.62
N THR A 60 6.58 -0.38 -5.47
CA THR A 60 6.01 -0.83 -6.75
C THR A 60 4.85 -1.81 -6.53
N ALA A 61 4.05 -2.08 -7.56
CA ALA A 61 2.93 -3.04 -7.45
C ALA A 61 3.37 -4.45 -7.00
N SER A 62 4.51 -4.94 -7.53
CA SER A 62 5.07 -6.23 -7.12
C SER A 62 5.52 -6.22 -5.66
N GLU A 63 6.21 -5.16 -5.23
CA GLU A 63 6.65 -4.98 -3.85
C GLU A 63 5.48 -4.82 -2.87
N GLN A 64 4.41 -4.12 -3.27
CA GLN A 64 3.17 -3.99 -2.49
C GLN A 64 2.50 -5.35 -2.29
N GLY A 65 2.50 -6.20 -3.32
CA GLY A 65 2.01 -7.57 -3.22
C GLY A 65 2.78 -8.38 -2.17
N ILE A 66 4.12 -8.37 -2.25
CA ILE A 66 4.97 -9.07 -1.27
C ILE A 66 4.74 -8.51 0.14
N TYR A 67 4.68 -7.19 0.29
CA TYR A 67 4.42 -6.56 1.57
C TYR A 67 3.09 -7.00 2.17
N ALA A 68 2.02 -7.05 1.36
CA ALA A 68 0.71 -7.52 1.78
C ALA A 68 0.75 -8.99 2.20
N ASP A 69 1.37 -9.85 1.38
CA ASP A 69 1.52 -11.27 1.68
C ASP A 69 2.27 -11.48 3.00
N LEU A 70 3.42 -10.81 3.20
CA LEU A 70 4.20 -10.91 4.44
C LEU A 70 3.42 -10.50 5.69
N ARG A 71 2.52 -9.51 5.57
CA ARG A 71 1.65 -9.14 6.69
C ARG A 71 0.63 -10.23 7.01
N VAL A 72 0.06 -10.88 5.99
CA VAL A 72 -0.83 -12.02 6.18
C VAL A 72 -0.07 -13.20 6.78
N THR A 73 1.10 -13.55 6.24
CA THR A 73 1.92 -14.64 6.78
C THR A 73 2.36 -14.39 8.21
N LEU A 74 2.62 -13.13 8.59
CA LEU A 74 2.98 -12.79 9.96
C LEU A 74 1.87 -13.18 10.95
N ASP A 75 0.60 -12.98 10.60
CA ASP A 75 -0.52 -13.40 11.44
C ASP A 75 -0.58 -14.93 11.55
N GLU A 76 -0.33 -15.66 10.46
CA GLU A 76 -0.22 -17.13 10.48
C GLU A 76 0.96 -17.61 11.35
N ILE A 77 2.15 -16.99 11.21
CA ILE A 77 3.32 -17.30 12.05
C ILE A 77 3.00 -17.10 13.53
N ARG A 78 2.28 -16.04 13.88
CA ARG A 78 1.87 -15.76 15.27
C ARG A 78 0.88 -16.80 15.80
N LEU A 79 0.04 -17.36 14.94
CA LEU A 79 -0.86 -18.45 15.30
C LEU A 79 -0.10 -19.76 15.53
N LEU A 80 0.88 -20.06 14.69
CA LEU A 80 1.66 -21.30 14.70
C LEU A 80 2.80 -21.32 15.74
N ALA A 81 3.35 -20.16 16.10
CA ALA A 81 4.47 -20.03 17.04
C ALA A 81 4.22 -20.64 18.43
N PRO A 82 3.08 -20.43 19.11
CA PRO A 82 2.84 -20.99 20.44
C PRO A 82 2.66 -22.51 20.45
N GLU A 83 2.34 -23.13 19.30
CA GLU A 83 2.11 -24.58 19.19
C GLU A 83 3.42 -25.38 19.05
N GLN A 84 4.57 -24.69 18.88
CA GLN A 84 5.83 -25.31 18.50
C GLN A 84 7.01 -24.81 19.37
N ALA A 85 7.94 -25.70 19.69
CA ALA A 85 9.16 -25.34 20.43
C ALA A 85 10.24 -24.70 19.53
N THR A 86 10.15 -24.93 18.21
CA THR A 86 11.08 -24.42 17.21
C THR A 86 10.43 -23.29 16.41
N PRO A 87 11.19 -22.29 15.94
CA PRO A 87 10.68 -21.25 15.05
C PRO A 87 10.07 -21.83 13.77
N VAL A 88 9.00 -21.21 13.28
CA VAL A 88 8.34 -21.59 12.02
C VAL A 88 9.29 -21.35 10.86
N THR A 89 9.69 -22.38 10.13
CA THR A 89 10.69 -22.26 9.07
C THR A 89 10.11 -21.77 7.74
N PRO A 90 10.90 -21.13 6.85
CA PRO A 90 10.43 -20.76 5.51
C PRO A 90 9.89 -21.96 4.72
N GLN A 91 10.52 -23.13 4.89
CA GLN A 91 10.07 -24.36 4.24
C GLN A 91 8.69 -24.79 4.73
N GLN A 92 8.42 -24.72 6.04
CA GLN A 92 7.10 -25.02 6.57
C GLN A 92 6.05 -24.06 6.00
N LEU A 93 6.32 -22.76 5.95
CA LEU A 93 5.42 -21.77 5.36
C LEU A 93 5.15 -22.07 3.87
N SER A 94 6.19 -22.49 3.14
CA SER A 94 6.04 -22.92 1.74
C SER A 94 5.20 -24.19 1.61
N ASP A 95 5.41 -25.19 2.48
CA ASP A 95 4.67 -26.45 2.48
C ASP A 95 3.18 -26.23 2.83
N GLU A 96 2.88 -25.21 3.63
CA GLU A 96 1.51 -24.74 3.93
C GLU A 96 0.90 -23.89 2.80
N GLY A 97 1.66 -23.60 1.74
CA GLY A 97 1.20 -22.82 0.60
C GLY A 97 1.07 -21.31 0.88
N LEU A 98 1.79 -20.81 1.89
CA LEU A 98 1.73 -19.40 2.26
C LEU A 98 2.62 -18.56 1.35
N ALA A 99 2.03 -17.63 0.60
CA ALA A 99 2.78 -16.58 -0.07
C ALA A 99 3.47 -15.67 0.96
N PRO A 100 4.64 -15.07 0.67
CA PRO A 100 5.43 -15.23 -0.55
C PRO A 100 6.40 -16.43 -0.54
N PHE A 101 6.26 -17.36 0.41
CA PHE A 101 7.19 -18.49 0.61
C PHE A 101 6.98 -19.65 -0.35
N VAL A 102 5.72 -19.89 -0.75
CA VAL A 102 5.39 -20.89 -1.76
C VAL A 102 5.89 -20.47 -3.15
N GLU A 103 6.49 -21.42 -3.89
CA GLU A 103 6.92 -21.23 -5.27
C GLU A 103 5.73 -21.38 -6.25
N ASP A 104 4.91 -20.34 -6.34
CA ASP A 104 3.78 -20.27 -7.28
C ASP A 104 3.96 -19.17 -8.35
N ALA A 105 2.99 -19.06 -9.26
CA ALA A 105 3.01 -18.04 -10.31
C ALA A 105 3.10 -16.61 -9.76
N SER A 106 2.54 -16.38 -8.57
CA SER A 106 2.54 -15.09 -7.92
C SER A 106 3.94 -14.74 -7.38
N SER A 107 4.63 -15.70 -6.76
CA SER A 107 6.03 -15.58 -6.32
C SER A 107 6.96 -15.28 -7.49
N VAL A 108 6.85 -16.03 -8.60
CA VAL A 108 7.65 -15.79 -9.82
C VAL A 108 7.42 -14.39 -10.38
N SER A 109 6.15 -13.98 -10.51
CA SER A 109 5.80 -12.64 -11.03
C SER A 109 6.25 -11.49 -10.14
N ARG A 110 6.55 -11.77 -8.87
CA ARG A 110 6.97 -10.78 -7.88
C ARG A 110 8.48 -10.81 -7.60
N GLY A 111 9.28 -11.56 -8.36
CA GLY A 111 10.75 -11.53 -8.26
C GLY A 111 11.37 -12.83 -7.70
N GLY A 112 10.55 -13.86 -7.43
CA GLY A 112 10.99 -15.22 -7.16
C GLY A 112 11.93 -15.36 -5.97
N HIS A 113 11.64 -14.67 -4.87
CA HIS A 113 12.55 -14.52 -3.73
C HIS A 113 13.00 -15.85 -3.13
N GLY A 114 14.31 -15.99 -2.92
CA GLY A 114 14.89 -17.08 -2.13
C GLY A 114 14.77 -16.77 -0.64
N TRP A 115 13.84 -17.42 0.05
CA TRP A 115 13.56 -17.19 1.47
C TRP A 115 14.46 -18.02 2.38
N GLN A 116 15.08 -17.35 3.36
CA GLN A 116 15.91 -17.97 4.38
C GLN A 116 15.61 -17.37 5.75
N MET A 117 15.92 -18.10 6.82
CA MET A 117 15.75 -17.62 8.18
C MET A 117 17.07 -17.08 8.76
N VAL A 118 17.00 -15.93 9.43
CA VAL A 118 18.09 -15.30 10.20
C VAL A 118 17.51 -14.85 11.53
N ASP A 119 18.00 -15.39 12.64
CA ASP A 119 17.57 -15.02 14.01
C ASP A 119 16.03 -14.92 14.17
N LYS A 120 15.33 -16.02 13.78
CA LYS A 120 13.85 -16.14 13.77
C LYS A 120 13.11 -15.15 12.86
N SER A 121 13.84 -14.39 12.06
CA SER A 121 13.33 -13.47 11.05
C SER A 121 13.55 -14.05 9.65
N TYR A 122 12.82 -13.54 8.66
CA TYR A 122 12.79 -14.10 7.31
C TYR A 122 13.38 -13.11 6.32
N VAL A 123 14.41 -13.54 5.58
CA VAL A 123 15.05 -12.74 4.52
C VAL A 123 14.73 -13.36 3.19
N GLY A 124 14.07 -12.61 2.31
CA GLY A 124 13.80 -12.99 0.93
C GLY A 124 14.75 -12.23 0.00
N LEU A 125 15.70 -12.93 -0.60
CA LEU A 125 16.61 -12.34 -1.59
C LEU A 125 15.97 -12.42 -2.97
N SER A 126 15.71 -11.26 -3.58
CA SER A 126 15.11 -11.19 -4.91
C SER A 126 16.01 -11.83 -5.96
N GLN A 127 15.45 -12.68 -6.81
CA GLN A 127 16.16 -13.27 -7.95
C GLN A 127 16.05 -12.38 -9.20
N ASP A 128 15.10 -11.43 -9.20
CA ASP A 128 14.96 -10.40 -10.22
C ASP A 128 14.83 -9.00 -9.57
N PRO A 129 15.96 -8.32 -9.29
CA PRO A 129 15.97 -6.99 -8.70
C PRO A 129 15.28 -5.90 -9.54
N ALA A 130 15.00 -6.15 -10.84
CA ALA A 130 14.26 -5.22 -11.68
C ALA A 130 12.74 -5.30 -11.43
N VAL A 131 12.24 -6.43 -10.92
CA VAL A 131 10.83 -6.65 -10.59
C VAL A 131 10.52 -6.21 -9.16
N ALA A 132 11.36 -6.59 -8.19
CA ALA A 132 11.19 -6.22 -6.80
C ALA A 132 12.52 -6.26 -6.02
N GLY A 133 12.65 -5.39 -5.02
CA GLY A 133 13.76 -5.47 -4.06
C GLY A 133 13.72 -6.71 -3.17
N SER A 134 14.80 -6.94 -2.42
CA SER A 134 14.87 -7.95 -1.37
C SER A 134 14.12 -7.49 -0.12
N PHE A 135 13.52 -8.42 0.61
CA PHE A 135 12.69 -8.15 1.78
C PHE A 135 13.23 -8.84 3.04
N LEU A 136 12.98 -8.22 4.20
CA LEU A 136 13.22 -8.79 5.51
C LEU A 136 11.95 -8.60 6.35
N LEU A 137 11.36 -9.71 6.79
CA LEU A 137 10.34 -9.73 7.85
C LEU A 137 11.05 -10.00 9.17
N ARG A 138 11.23 -8.96 9.98
CA ARG A 138 11.85 -9.06 11.30
C ARG A 138 10.81 -9.34 12.36
N ILE A 139 10.92 -10.50 13.01
CA ILE A 139 10.05 -10.86 14.13
C ILE A 139 10.63 -10.25 15.41
N GLY A 140 9.82 -9.50 16.15
CA GLY A 140 10.23 -8.92 17.42
C GLY A 140 10.61 -9.99 18.44
N ALA A 141 11.60 -9.70 19.29
CA ALA A 141 12.13 -10.65 20.28
C ALA A 141 11.17 -10.95 21.45
N VAL A 142 10.07 -10.20 21.57
CA VAL A 142 9.06 -10.30 22.63
C VAL A 142 7.69 -10.30 21.96
N ASP A 143 6.73 -11.06 22.48
CA ASP A 143 5.37 -11.22 21.91
C ASP A 143 4.62 -9.89 21.64
N ASP A 144 5.08 -8.78 22.23
CA ASP A 144 4.51 -7.43 22.09
C ASP A 144 5.36 -6.48 21.22
N ALA A 145 6.54 -6.92 20.78
CA ALA A 145 7.36 -6.16 19.83
C ALA A 145 6.75 -6.27 18.43
N GLN A 146 6.41 -5.13 17.84
CA GLN A 146 5.88 -5.07 16.49
C GLN A 146 6.88 -5.67 15.52
N ALA A 147 6.43 -6.58 14.66
CA ALA A 147 7.24 -7.10 13.58
C ALA A 147 7.38 -6.00 12.51
N ASP A 148 8.60 -5.86 11.99
CA ASP A 148 8.93 -4.84 11.02
C ASP A 148 9.24 -5.49 9.67
N ILE A 149 8.84 -4.82 8.59
CA ILE A 149 9.20 -5.22 7.24
C ILE A 149 10.20 -4.22 6.69
N TRP A 150 11.32 -4.72 6.17
CA TRP A 150 12.38 -3.91 5.56
C TRP A 150 12.57 -4.32 4.10
N ILE A 151 12.98 -3.37 3.26
CA ILE A 151 13.27 -3.58 1.85
C ILE A 151 14.64 -3.01 1.47
N ASN A 152 15.33 -3.69 0.55
CA ASN A 152 16.55 -3.19 -0.06
C ASN A 152 16.58 -3.53 -1.55
N ARG A 153 16.71 -2.49 -2.38
CA ARG A 153 16.66 -2.58 -3.85
C ARG A 153 18.05 -2.69 -4.49
N SER A 154 19.10 -2.90 -3.70
CA SER A 154 20.44 -3.07 -4.22
C SER A 154 20.56 -4.41 -4.96
N PRO A 155 20.98 -4.43 -6.23
CA PRO A 155 21.10 -5.67 -7.01
C PRO A 155 22.28 -6.54 -6.57
N SER A 156 23.18 -6.02 -5.74
CA SER A 156 24.39 -6.70 -5.27
C SER A 156 24.27 -7.21 -3.83
N LEU A 157 23.06 -7.47 -3.36
CA LEU A 157 22.85 -8.15 -2.08
C LEU A 157 23.24 -9.63 -2.22
N SER A 158 24.50 -9.93 -1.95
CA SER A 158 25.08 -11.25 -2.20
C SER A 158 25.47 -12.00 -0.91
N ASN A 159 25.27 -11.41 0.27
CA ASN A 159 25.77 -11.96 1.54
C ASN A 159 24.69 -12.00 2.60
N GLY A 160 24.58 -13.16 3.28
CA GLY A 160 23.65 -13.40 4.37
C GLY A 160 23.73 -12.28 5.41
N ILE A 161 22.61 -11.61 5.63
CA ILE A 161 22.46 -10.64 6.71
C ILE A 161 22.65 -11.43 8.00
N THR A 162 23.63 -11.07 8.81
CA THR A 162 23.86 -11.70 10.12
C THR A 162 23.45 -10.79 11.27
N ASP A 163 23.42 -9.48 11.03
CA ASP A 163 23.01 -8.47 12.00
C ASP A 163 21.78 -7.73 11.45
N ILE A 164 20.64 -7.95 12.11
CA ILE A 164 19.33 -7.39 11.77
C ILE A 164 18.95 -6.23 12.70
N SER A 165 19.92 -5.63 13.41
CA SER A 165 19.70 -4.40 14.17
C SER A 165 19.42 -3.21 13.24
N ASP A 166 18.61 -2.25 13.70
CA ASP A 166 18.27 -1.05 12.92
C ASP A 166 19.52 -0.35 12.36
N LYS A 167 20.56 -0.22 13.20
CA LYS A 167 21.82 0.41 12.80
C LYS A 167 22.49 -0.33 11.65
N ALA A 168 22.55 -1.65 11.68
CA ALA A 168 23.17 -2.46 10.64
C ALA A 168 22.35 -2.43 9.34
N LEU A 169 21.02 -2.52 9.46
CA LEU A 169 20.09 -2.45 8.34
C LEU A 169 20.18 -1.09 7.62
N ILE A 170 20.09 0.02 8.36
CA ILE A 170 20.20 1.37 7.81
C ILE A 170 21.57 1.57 7.15
N ALA A 171 22.66 1.14 7.81
CA ALA A 171 24.01 1.28 7.27
C ALA A 171 24.24 0.47 5.98
N SER A 172 23.50 -0.62 5.79
CA SER A 172 23.55 -1.45 4.57
C SER A 172 22.49 -1.08 3.53
N GLY A 173 21.79 0.05 3.73
CA GLY A 173 20.84 0.61 2.77
C GLY A 173 19.45 -0.03 2.78
N TRP A 174 19.12 -0.82 3.82
CA TRP A 174 17.76 -1.26 4.04
C TRP A 174 16.89 -0.10 4.52
N LYS A 175 15.64 -0.13 4.09
CA LYS A 175 14.63 0.83 4.52
C LYS A 175 13.43 0.12 5.12
N GLN A 176 12.92 0.64 6.22
CA GLN A 176 11.73 0.09 6.87
C GLN A 176 10.49 0.51 6.08
N VAL A 177 9.60 -0.44 5.82
CA VAL A 177 8.32 -0.19 5.15
C VAL A 177 7.26 0.07 6.19
N VAL A 178 6.76 1.30 6.24
CA VAL A 178 5.73 1.74 7.20
C VAL A 178 4.38 1.89 6.51
N ALA A 179 3.32 1.40 7.15
CA ALA A 179 1.96 1.71 6.74
C ALA A 179 1.50 2.94 7.50
N GLN A 180 1.59 4.12 6.88
CA GLN A 180 0.95 5.31 7.45
C GLN A 180 -0.56 5.15 7.31
N PHE A 181 -1.28 5.34 8.41
CA PHE A 181 -2.73 5.49 8.40
C PHE A 181 -3.03 6.98 8.48
N ASP A 182 -3.60 7.55 7.42
CA ASP A 182 -4.19 8.89 7.49
C ASP A 182 -5.20 8.87 8.65
N ALA A 183 -4.96 9.69 9.67
CA ALA A 183 -5.73 9.76 10.90
C ALA A 183 -7.16 10.33 10.72
N GLY A 184 -7.79 10.10 9.58
CA GLY A 184 -9.11 10.63 9.20
C GLY A 184 -10.30 9.71 9.45
N VAL A 185 -10.12 8.43 9.81
CA VAL A 185 -11.23 7.44 9.77
C VAL A 185 -11.66 6.86 11.14
N THR A 186 -11.05 7.24 12.25
CA THR A 186 -11.61 6.92 13.58
C THR A 186 -12.14 8.19 14.26
N ARG A 187 -13.33 8.64 13.87
CA ARG A 187 -14.10 9.51 14.76
C ARG A 187 -14.40 8.72 16.04
N GLN A 188 -13.97 9.28 17.16
CA GLN A 188 -14.40 8.90 18.50
C GLN A 188 -15.93 8.88 18.54
N HIS A 189 -16.53 7.69 18.59
CA HIS A 189 -17.86 7.57 19.17
C HIS A 189 -17.68 7.47 20.68
N LYS A 190 -17.58 8.65 21.30
CA LYS A 190 -17.89 8.82 22.72
C LYS A 190 -19.38 9.08 22.80
N HIS A 191 -20.14 8.10 23.29
CA HIS A 191 -21.38 8.35 24.04
C HIS A 191 -21.77 7.13 24.87
#